data_AF-A0A182MUB9-F1
#
_entry.id   AF-A0A182MUB9-F1
#
_cell.length_a   1.000
_cell.length_b   1.000
_cell.length_c   1.000
_cell.angle_alpha   90.00
_cell.angle_beta   90.00
_cell.angle_gamma   90.00
#
_symmetry.space_group_name_H-M   'P 1'
#
loop_
_entity.id
_entity.type
_entity.pdbx_description
1 polymer ?
#
loop_
_entity_poly.entity_id
_entity_poly.type
_entity_poly.pdbx_seq_one_letter_code
_entity_poly.pdbx_strand_id
1 'polypeptide(L)'
;MEDWLQALKAASAREFFEPGPPDHHDFLSGHHHWYATSHARPTYCNVCREALSGVTSHGLSCEVCKCKVHKRCAAKAISNCKWTTLASVGKDIIEDHDGNIVMPHQWMEGNLPVSSKCLVCDKTCGSVMRLQDWRCLWCRSTVHTACRPQAPNSCPLGPARVSMVPPTSLHSIGLDEAWDVCKPHGSFSPLLVFVNSKSGDNQGVKFLRRFKQLLNPAQVFDLISSGPGLGLRLFRHFDPFRILICSGDGSVGWVLSEIDHLNMQVSVHTRYQGAPCRKMRRSN
;
A
#
# COMPACT_ATOMS: atom_id res chain seq x y z
N MET A 1 16.70 6.20 -13.06
CA MET A 1 17.34 4.88 -13.27
C MET A 1 16.38 3.73 -12.90
N GLU A 2 15.08 3.91 -13.13
CA GLU A 2 14.04 2.86 -12.97
C GLU A 2 13.15 2.75 -14.24
N ASP A 3 13.36 3.63 -15.21
CA ASP A 3 12.56 3.80 -16.43
C ASP A 3 12.68 2.60 -17.39
N TRP A 4 13.82 1.90 -17.38
CA TRP A 4 14.05 0.74 -18.24
C TRP A 4 13.15 -0.46 -17.89
N LEU A 5 12.69 -0.58 -16.64
CA LEU A 5 11.78 -1.65 -16.21
C LEU A 5 10.34 -1.42 -16.71
N GLN A 6 9.90 -0.17 -16.74
CA GLN A 6 8.63 0.21 -17.36
C GLN A 6 8.72 0.06 -18.89
N ALA A 7 9.83 0.48 -19.50
CA ALA A 7 10.08 0.30 -20.93
C ALA A 7 10.09 -1.19 -21.35
N LEU A 8 10.68 -2.09 -20.55
CA LEU A 8 10.63 -3.53 -20.82
C LEU A 8 9.23 -4.13 -20.71
N LYS A 9 8.39 -3.61 -19.79
CA LYS A 9 6.99 -4.03 -19.69
C LYS A 9 6.17 -3.53 -20.88
N ALA A 10 6.32 -2.27 -21.29
CA ALA A 10 5.68 -1.71 -22.48
C ALA A 10 6.08 -2.48 -23.75
N ALA A 11 7.37 -2.82 -23.89
CA ALA A 11 7.87 -3.66 -24.98
C ALA A 11 7.27 -5.07 -24.96
N SER A 12 7.05 -5.66 -23.77
CA SER A 12 6.37 -6.96 -23.62
C SER A 12 4.87 -6.89 -23.91
N ALA A 13 4.24 -5.72 -23.73
CA ALA A 13 2.83 -5.47 -24.00
C ALA A 13 2.55 -4.95 -25.43
N ARG A 14 3.60 -4.73 -26.24
CA ARG A 14 3.52 -4.05 -27.56
C ARG A 14 2.94 -2.63 -27.50
N GLU A 15 3.13 -1.94 -26.38
CA GLU A 15 2.71 -0.55 -26.18
C GLU A 15 3.92 0.39 -26.29
N PHE A 16 3.72 1.59 -26.84
CA PHE A 16 4.76 2.62 -26.89
C PHE A 16 4.95 3.25 -25.50
N PHE A 17 6.20 3.34 -25.04
CA PHE A 17 6.55 4.02 -23.78
C PHE A 17 6.73 5.52 -24.02
N GLU A 18 5.77 6.33 -23.58
CA GLU A 18 5.96 7.78 -23.39
C GLU A 18 6.05 8.10 -21.88
N PRO A 19 7.09 8.83 -21.42
CA PRO A 19 7.14 9.34 -20.06
C PRO A 19 6.20 10.56 -19.94
N GLY A 20 4.90 10.31 -19.82
CA GLY A 20 3.91 11.33 -19.47
C GLY A 20 3.99 11.75 -17.99
N PRO A 21 3.27 12.83 -17.58
CA PRO A 21 3.08 13.13 -16.16
C PRO A 21 2.52 11.88 -15.46
N PRO A 22 2.84 11.63 -14.17
CA PRO A 22 2.42 10.43 -13.47
C PRO A 22 0.89 10.34 -13.48
N ASP A 23 0.36 9.46 -14.33
CA ASP A 23 -1.07 9.32 -14.55
C ASP A 23 -1.77 8.98 -13.25
N HIS A 24 -2.93 9.61 -13.02
CA HIS A 24 -3.82 9.36 -11.87
C HIS A 24 -4.18 7.86 -11.70
N HIS A 25 -3.95 7.06 -12.73
CA HIS A 25 -4.27 5.63 -12.84
C HIS A 25 -3.17 4.69 -12.33
N ASP A 26 -1.93 5.16 -12.17
CA ASP A 26 -0.79 4.25 -11.99
C ASP A 26 -0.86 3.51 -10.64
N PHE A 27 -1.38 4.16 -9.59
CA PHE A 27 -1.61 3.54 -8.28
C PHE A 27 -2.88 2.68 -8.18
N LEU A 28 -3.76 2.68 -9.20
CA LEU A 28 -5.00 1.89 -9.25
C LEU A 28 -4.89 0.64 -10.14
N SER A 29 -3.81 0.52 -10.89
CA SER A 29 -3.58 -0.49 -11.92
C SER A 29 -3.39 -1.92 -11.41
N GLY A 30 -3.21 -2.12 -10.09
CA GLY A 30 -2.85 -3.43 -9.52
C GLY A 30 -1.45 -3.92 -9.92
N HIS A 31 -0.65 -3.09 -10.60
CA HIS A 31 0.71 -3.45 -10.99
C HIS A 31 1.68 -3.46 -9.81
N HIS A 32 2.69 -4.32 -9.93
CA HIS A 32 3.80 -4.35 -8.98
C HIS A 32 4.84 -3.29 -9.35
N HIS A 33 5.14 -2.42 -8.38
CA HIS A 33 6.22 -1.44 -8.45
C HIS A 33 7.47 -2.08 -7.86
N TRP A 34 8.45 -2.36 -8.70
CA TRP A 34 9.62 -3.17 -8.35
C TRP A 34 10.81 -2.30 -7.94
N TYR A 35 11.49 -2.70 -6.87
CA TYR A 35 12.81 -2.16 -6.54
C TYR A 35 13.81 -3.30 -6.31
N ALA A 36 15.06 -3.07 -6.67
CA ALA A 36 16.13 -4.01 -6.41
C ALA A 36 16.43 -4.07 -4.90
N THR A 37 16.55 -5.28 -4.36
CA THR A 37 16.87 -5.48 -2.95
C THR A 37 17.67 -6.75 -2.77
N SER A 38 18.59 -6.71 -1.81
CA SER A 38 19.18 -7.92 -1.25
C SER A 38 18.27 -8.50 -0.17
N HIS A 39 18.43 -9.79 0.11
CA HIS A 39 17.67 -10.49 1.12
C HIS A 39 18.64 -11.08 2.13
N ALA A 40 18.53 -10.66 3.40
CA ALA A 40 19.35 -11.16 4.49
C ALA A 40 19.01 -12.62 4.89
N ARG A 41 17.98 -13.23 4.28
CA ARG A 41 17.47 -14.55 4.60
C ARG A 41 17.12 -15.30 3.32
N PRO A 42 17.11 -16.66 3.34
CA PRO A 42 16.59 -17.47 2.24
C PRO A 42 15.22 -16.96 1.83
N THR A 43 15.08 -16.65 0.56
CA THR A 43 13.91 -15.99 -0.01
C THR A 43 13.64 -16.60 -1.36
N TYR A 44 12.37 -16.80 -1.72
CA TYR A 44 11.97 -17.51 -2.92
C TYR A 44 11.17 -16.63 -3.86
N CYS A 45 11.35 -16.85 -5.16
CA CYS A 45 10.63 -16.15 -6.21
C CYS A 45 9.14 -16.56 -6.20
N ASN A 46 8.24 -15.59 -6.13
CA ASN A 46 6.79 -15.78 -6.19
C ASN A 46 6.28 -16.25 -7.57
N VAL A 47 7.14 -16.32 -8.59
CA VAL A 47 6.80 -16.79 -9.94
C VAL A 47 7.34 -18.19 -10.19
N CYS A 48 8.67 -18.37 -10.23
CA CYS A 48 9.27 -19.68 -10.52
C CYS A 48 9.49 -20.56 -9.28
N ARG A 49 9.22 -20.05 -8.07
CA ARG A 49 9.37 -20.75 -6.78
C ARG A 49 10.79 -21.14 -6.39
N GLU A 50 11.79 -20.83 -7.22
CA GLU A 50 13.21 -21.05 -6.92
C GLU A 50 13.77 -19.99 -5.96
N ALA A 51 14.89 -20.32 -5.31
CA ALA A 51 15.59 -19.41 -4.41
C ALA A 51 16.11 -18.17 -5.14
N LEU A 52 16.03 -17.03 -4.47
CA LEU A 52 16.74 -15.79 -4.80
C LEU A 52 18.14 -15.85 -4.15
N SER A 53 19.00 -16.78 -4.59
CA SER A 53 20.34 -17.02 -4.02
C SER A 53 21.46 -16.24 -4.74
N GLY A 54 22.48 -15.77 -4.00
CA GLY A 54 23.72 -15.18 -4.53
C GLY A 54 24.38 -14.12 -3.62
N VAL A 55 25.71 -14.03 -3.61
CA VAL A 55 26.46 -12.97 -2.88
C VAL A 55 26.14 -11.56 -3.44
N THR A 56 25.59 -11.49 -4.66
CA THR A 56 25.06 -10.29 -5.34
C THR A 56 23.54 -10.35 -5.56
N SER A 57 22.77 -10.98 -4.66
CA SER A 57 21.31 -11.24 -4.82
C SER A 57 20.45 -10.00 -5.10
N HIS A 58 20.34 -9.57 -6.35
CA HIS A 58 19.45 -8.49 -6.78
C HIS A 58 18.11 -9.05 -7.26
N GLY A 59 17.40 -9.73 -6.35
CA GLY A 59 15.98 -9.97 -6.53
C GLY A 59 15.23 -8.63 -6.58
N LEU A 60 14.05 -8.63 -7.17
CA LEU A 60 13.13 -7.50 -7.11
C LEU A 60 12.11 -7.76 -6.00
N SER A 61 11.79 -6.72 -5.24
CA SER A 61 10.68 -6.73 -4.30
C SER A 61 9.68 -5.67 -4.72
N CYS A 62 8.39 -6.00 -4.63
CA CYS A 62 7.36 -4.99 -4.78
C CYS A 62 7.40 -4.05 -3.58
N GLU A 63 7.24 -2.75 -3.83
CA GLU A 63 7.18 -1.70 -2.81
C GLU A 63 5.97 -1.83 -1.89
N VAL A 64 4.85 -2.34 -2.41
CA VAL A 64 3.55 -2.35 -1.74
C VAL A 64 3.26 -3.70 -1.10
N CYS A 65 3.13 -4.76 -1.90
CA CYS A 65 2.67 -6.06 -1.42
C CYS A 65 3.83 -6.95 -0.88
N LYS A 66 5.08 -6.57 -1.16
CA LYS A 66 6.30 -7.35 -0.89
C LYS A 66 6.39 -8.70 -1.63
N CYS A 67 5.69 -8.85 -2.75
CA CYS A 67 5.98 -9.91 -3.73
C CYS A 67 7.47 -9.85 -4.10
N LYS A 68 8.13 -11.00 -4.25
CA LYS A 68 9.57 -11.10 -4.52
C LYS A 68 9.81 -11.96 -5.74
N VAL A 69 10.61 -11.48 -6.67
CA VAL A 69 10.81 -12.16 -7.96
C VAL A 69 12.26 -12.01 -8.43
N HIS A 70 12.74 -12.93 -9.26
CA HIS A 70 13.94 -12.68 -10.05
C HIS A 70 13.68 -11.55 -11.05
N LYS A 71 14.72 -10.83 -11.47
CA LYS A 71 14.62 -9.83 -12.55
C LYS A 71 13.93 -10.39 -13.80
N ARG A 72 14.34 -11.59 -14.24
CA ARG A 72 13.74 -12.32 -15.39
C ARG A 72 12.27 -12.72 -15.20
N CYS A 73 11.82 -12.82 -13.96
CA CYS A 73 10.46 -13.25 -13.63
C CYS A 73 9.50 -12.07 -13.48
N ALA A 74 10.00 -10.83 -13.38
CA ALA A 74 9.21 -9.65 -13.07
C ALA A 74 8.12 -9.33 -14.11
N ALA A 75 8.43 -9.55 -15.40
CA ALA A 75 7.47 -9.37 -16.49
C ALA A 75 6.38 -10.47 -16.51
N LYS A 76 6.63 -11.63 -15.89
CA LYS A 76 5.67 -12.75 -15.80
C LYS A 76 4.82 -12.69 -14.54
N ALA A 77 5.06 -11.73 -13.65
CA ALA A 77 4.31 -11.61 -12.41
C ALA A 77 2.89 -11.12 -12.71
N ILE A 78 1.90 -11.81 -12.14
CA ILE A 78 0.49 -11.44 -12.26
C ILE A 78 0.29 -10.05 -11.64
N SER A 79 -0.45 -9.18 -12.33
CA SER A 79 -0.82 -7.82 -11.86
C SER A 79 -1.91 -7.85 -10.78
N ASN A 80 -1.62 -8.52 -9.66
CA ASN A 80 -2.51 -8.68 -8.51
C ASN A 80 -1.91 -8.05 -7.24
N CYS A 81 -1.30 -6.88 -7.38
CA CYS A 81 -0.81 -6.13 -6.23
C CYS A 81 -1.95 -5.76 -5.26
N LYS A 82 -1.59 -5.14 -4.14
CA LYS A 82 -2.53 -4.78 -3.07
C LYS A 82 -3.68 -3.94 -3.65
N TRP A 83 -4.92 -4.36 -3.39
CA TRP A 83 -6.12 -3.66 -3.85
C TRP A 83 -6.15 -2.21 -3.33
N THR A 84 -6.81 -1.33 -4.06
CA THR A 84 -6.90 0.10 -3.71
C THR A 84 -8.34 0.59 -3.72
N THR A 85 -9.16 0.09 -4.64
CA THR A 85 -10.58 0.42 -4.80
C THR A 85 -11.45 -0.84 -4.88
N LEU A 86 -12.77 -0.67 -4.80
CA LEU A 86 -13.74 -1.75 -4.92
C LEU A 86 -13.61 -2.47 -6.25
N ALA A 87 -13.38 -1.71 -7.33
CA ALA A 87 -13.11 -2.26 -8.67
C ALA A 87 -11.90 -3.22 -8.69
N SER A 88 -10.84 -2.90 -7.93
CA SER A 88 -9.66 -3.77 -7.85
C SER A 88 -9.90 -5.04 -7.02
N VAL A 89 -10.85 -5.04 -6.09
CA VAL A 89 -11.30 -6.26 -5.37
C VAL A 89 -12.05 -7.18 -6.32
N GLY A 90 -12.93 -6.62 -7.15
CA GLY A 90 -13.58 -7.33 -8.25
C GLY A 90 -14.35 -8.57 -7.80
N LYS A 91 -13.88 -9.75 -8.22
CA LYS A 91 -14.60 -11.03 -7.97
C LYS A 91 -14.50 -11.53 -6.52
N ASP A 92 -13.60 -10.95 -5.72
CA ASP A 92 -13.39 -11.34 -4.34
C ASP A 92 -14.32 -10.58 -3.37
N ILE A 93 -15.23 -9.74 -3.88
CA ILE A 93 -16.22 -9.01 -3.06
C ILE A 93 -17.11 -10.02 -2.32
N ILE A 94 -17.29 -9.77 -1.02
CA ILE A 94 -18.14 -10.57 -0.14
C ILE A 94 -19.23 -9.65 0.37
N GLU A 95 -20.47 -10.13 0.35
CA GLU A 95 -21.62 -9.47 0.96
C GLU A 95 -22.09 -10.29 2.16
N ASP A 96 -22.48 -9.61 3.24
CA ASP A 96 -23.14 -10.25 4.38
C ASP A 96 -24.65 -10.46 4.13
N HIS A 97 -25.34 -11.05 5.11
CA HIS A 97 -26.78 -11.31 5.01
C HIS A 97 -27.63 -10.03 4.87
N ASP A 98 -27.10 -8.89 5.30
CA ASP A 98 -27.76 -7.59 5.24
C ASP A 98 -27.41 -6.82 3.95
N GLY A 99 -26.61 -7.43 3.05
CA GLY A 99 -26.16 -6.83 1.80
C GLY A 99 -25.01 -5.84 1.97
N ASN A 100 -24.36 -5.78 3.14
CA ASN A 100 -23.19 -4.92 3.33
C ASN A 100 -21.94 -5.58 2.76
N ILE A 101 -21.11 -4.80 2.09
CA ILE A 101 -19.83 -5.26 1.55
C ILE A 101 -18.83 -5.45 2.69
N VAL A 102 -18.34 -6.67 2.83
CA VAL A 102 -17.34 -7.07 3.82
C VAL A 102 -15.96 -7.19 3.16
N MET A 103 -14.93 -6.70 3.85
CA MET A 103 -13.57 -6.78 3.35
C MET A 103 -13.05 -8.23 3.33
N PRO A 104 -12.70 -8.80 2.17
CA PRO A 104 -12.04 -10.11 2.09
C PRO A 104 -10.56 -10.05 2.47
N HIS A 105 -9.98 -11.20 2.83
CA HIS A 105 -8.53 -11.32 2.95
C HIS A 105 -7.85 -11.41 1.58
N GLN A 106 -6.97 -10.47 1.27
CA GLN A 106 -6.05 -10.59 0.12
C GLN A 106 -4.79 -11.39 0.51
N TRP A 107 -4.72 -12.66 0.12
CA TRP A 107 -3.64 -13.57 0.50
C TRP A 107 -2.45 -13.51 -0.47
N MET A 108 -1.24 -13.47 0.09
CA MET A 108 0.02 -13.62 -0.63
C MET A 108 0.79 -14.83 -0.12
N GLU A 109 1.27 -15.67 -1.03
CA GLU A 109 2.01 -16.89 -0.70
C GLU A 109 3.47 -16.61 -0.29
N GLY A 110 3.88 -17.25 0.80
CA GLY A 110 5.26 -17.42 1.23
C GLY A 110 6.02 -16.17 1.63
N ASN A 111 7.34 -16.35 1.76
CA ASN A 111 8.26 -15.34 2.29
C ASN A 111 7.76 -14.73 3.62
N LEU A 112 7.21 -15.59 4.48
CA LEU A 112 6.63 -15.19 5.76
C LEU A 112 7.73 -14.68 6.70
N PRO A 113 7.43 -13.69 7.56
CA PRO A 113 8.31 -13.31 8.66
C PRO A 113 8.66 -14.52 9.52
N VAL A 114 9.86 -14.52 10.11
CA VAL A 114 10.23 -15.54 11.09
C VAL A 114 9.28 -15.49 12.27
N SER A 115 9.05 -16.66 12.89
CA SER A 115 8.11 -16.85 13.99
C SER A 115 6.67 -16.40 13.68
N SER A 116 6.27 -16.44 12.41
CA SER A 116 4.86 -16.22 12.04
C SER A 116 4.01 -17.34 12.62
N LYS A 117 2.87 -17.00 13.22
CA LYS A 117 1.91 -17.97 13.77
C LYS A 117 0.67 -18.05 12.91
N CYS A 118 0.16 -19.26 12.73
CA CYS A 118 -1.07 -19.50 11.99
C CYS A 118 -2.27 -18.95 12.76
N LEU A 119 -3.08 -18.12 12.10
CA LEU A 119 -4.34 -17.56 12.60
C LEU A 119 -5.32 -18.63 13.12
N VAL A 120 -5.29 -19.83 12.55
CA VAL A 120 -6.27 -20.89 12.83
C VAL A 120 -5.80 -21.80 13.96
N CYS A 121 -4.53 -22.23 13.95
CA CYS A 121 -4.04 -23.25 14.87
C CYS A 121 -2.95 -22.77 15.85
N ASP A 122 -2.57 -21.49 15.80
CA ASP A 122 -1.50 -20.83 16.57
C ASP A 122 -0.08 -21.43 16.44
N LYS A 123 0.10 -22.48 15.63
CA LYS A 123 1.42 -23.08 15.36
C LYS A 123 2.23 -22.23 14.39
N THR A 124 3.56 -22.32 14.49
CA THR A 124 4.49 -21.65 13.57
C THR A 124 4.22 -22.04 12.12
N CYS A 125 4.19 -21.04 11.23
CA CYS A 125 3.98 -21.19 9.79
C CYS A 125 5.04 -20.44 8.98
N GLY A 126 5.19 -20.85 7.72
CA GLY A 126 6.26 -20.43 6.82
C GLY A 126 7.35 -21.49 6.67
N SER A 127 8.24 -21.30 5.69
CA SER A 127 9.39 -22.18 5.47
C SER A 127 10.60 -21.37 5.07
N VAL A 128 11.77 -21.86 5.51
CA VAL A 128 13.09 -21.36 5.08
C VAL A 128 13.61 -22.10 3.84
N MET A 129 12.95 -23.19 3.43
CA MET A 129 13.39 -24.05 2.33
C MET A 129 12.58 -23.88 1.04
N ARG A 130 11.40 -23.25 1.12
CA ARG A 130 10.52 -23.05 -0.04
C ARG A 130 9.47 -21.97 0.20
N LEU A 131 8.82 -21.55 -0.87
CA LEU A 131 7.60 -20.76 -0.82
C LEU A 131 6.42 -21.63 -0.34
N GLN A 132 5.78 -21.27 0.77
CA GLN A 132 4.59 -21.94 1.30
C GLN A 132 3.87 -21.03 2.29
N ASP A 133 2.64 -21.40 2.65
CA ASP A 133 1.79 -20.70 3.59
C ASP A 133 1.46 -19.27 3.12
N TRP A 134 0.56 -18.58 3.82
CA TRP A 134 -0.08 -17.39 3.28
C TRP A 134 -0.08 -16.26 4.29
N ARG A 135 -0.05 -15.04 3.77
CA ARG A 135 -0.11 -13.80 4.54
C ARG A 135 -1.10 -12.84 3.95
N CYS A 136 -1.99 -12.30 4.77
CA CYS A 136 -2.89 -11.26 4.32
C CYS A 136 -2.13 -9.93 4.13
N LEU A 137 -2.34 -9.25 3.02
CA LEU A 137 -1.74 -7.93 2.73
C LEU A 137 -2.35 -6.80 3.56
N TRP A 138 -3.52 -7.03 4.14
CA TRP A 138 -4.28 -6.05 4.91
C TRP A 138 -4.09 -6.25 6.42
N CYS A 139 -4.68 -7.30 7.00
CA CYS A 139 -4.61 -7.54 8.45
C CYS A 139 -3.29 -8.13 8.92
N ARG A 140 -2.40 -8.53 8.01
CA ARG A 140 -1.08 -9.14 8.28
C ARG A 140 -1.11 -10.52 8.92
N SER A 141 -2.28 -11.10 9.19
CA SER A 141 -2.43 -12.48 9.64
C SER A 141 -1.73 -13.46 8.69
N THR A 142 -1.16 -14.50 9.26
CA THR A 142 -0.52 -15.60 8.53
C THR A 142 -1.30 -16.89 8.75
N VAL A 143 -1.31 -17.79 7.77
CA VAL A 143 -2.07 -19.04 7.85
C VAL A 143 -1.38 -20.13 7.04
N HIS A 144 -1.40 -21.37 7.54
CA HIS A 144 -0.90 -22.50 6.76
C HIS A 144 -1.74 -22.73 5.51
N THR A 145 -1.15 -23.31 4.46
CA THR A 145 -1.92 -23.71 3.26
C THR A 145 -3.11 -24.61 3.61
N ALA A 146 -2.92 -25.58 4.51
CA ALA A 146 -3.97 -26.50 4.94
C ALA A 146 -5.03 -25.83 5.85
N CYS A 147 -4.64 -24.80 6.61
CA CYS A 147 -5.56 -24.08 7.50
C CYS A 147 -6.34 -22.98 6.80
N ARG A 148 -5.89 -22.52 5.63
CA ARG A 148 -6.49 -21.37 4.91
C ARG A 148 -8.01 -21.48 4.71
N PRO A 149 -8.58 -22.64 4.33
CA PRO A 149 -10.04 -22.77 4.16
C PRO A 149 -10.85 -22.58 5.45
N GLN A 150 -10.21 -22.69 6.62
CA GLN A 150 -10.85 -22.51 7.94
C GLN A 150 -10.64 -21.09 8.48
N ALA A 151 -9.87 -20.24 7.78
CA ALA A 151 -9.70 -18.86 8.19
C ALA A 151 -11.04 -18.11 8.03
N PRO A 152 -11.34 -17.13 8.90
CA PRO A 152 -12.47 -16.23 8.71
C PRO A 152 -12.43 -15.60 7.32
N ASN A 153 -13.60 -15.49 6.67
CA ASN A 153 -13.70 -14.87 5.35
C ASN A 153 -13.57 -13.33 5.44
N SER A 154 -13.96 -12.76 6.58
CA SER A 154 -13.89 -11.33 6.90
C SER A 154 -12.53 -10.92 7.43
N CYS A 155 -11.89 -9.98 6.74
CA CYS A 155 -10.61 -9.41 7.12
C CYS A 155 -10.79 -8.24 8.10
N PRO A 156 -10.19 -8.29 9.30
CA PRO A 156 -10.32 -7.22 10.29
C PRO A 156 -9.45 -5.99 10.01
N LEU A 157 -8.75 -5.94 8.86
CA LEU A 157 -7.79 -4.89 8.45
C LEU A 157 -6.58 -4.66 9.37
N GLY A 158 -6.52 -5.38 10.51
CA GLY A 158 -5.38 -5.39 11.43
C GLY A 158 -5.30 -4.13 12.30
N PRO A 159 -4.13 -3.88 12.92
CA PRO A 159 -3.99 -2.82 13.94
C PRO A 159 -4.25 -1.40 13.41
N ALA A 160 -4.09 -1.16 12.11
CA ALA A 160 -4.26 0.15 11.49
C ALA A 160 -5.69 0.44 11.01
N ARG A 161 -6.68 -0.43 11.30
CA ARG A 161 -8.04 -0.37 10.76
C ARG A 161 -8.70 1.02 10.84
N VAL A 162 -8.50 1.75 11.94
CA VAL A 162 -9.13 3.07 12.16
C VAL A 162 -8.57 4.13 11.19
N SER A 163 -7.31 3.99 10.79
CA SER A 163 -6.60 4.93 9.90
C SER A 163 -6.67 4.54 8.43
N MET A 164 -7.03 3.30 8.15
CA MET A 164 -7.01 2.71 6.82
C MET A 164 -8.34 2.94 6.13
N VAL A 165 -8.30 3.42 4.89
CA VAL A 165 -9.46 3.41 3.99
C VAL A 165 -9.49 2.05 3.28
N PRO A 166 -10.47 1.18 3.57
CA PRO A 166 -10.58 -0.12 2.92
C PRO A 166 -10.82 0.06 1.42
N PRO A 167 -10.29 -0.81 0.54
CA PRO A 167 -10.64 -0.79 -0.88
C PRO A 167 -12.14 -0.90 -1.12
N THR A 168 -12.84 -1.68 -0.30
CA THR A 168 -14.30 -1.85 -0.37
C THR A 168 -15.08 -0.58 -0.09
N SER A 169 -14.44 0.46 0.47
CA SER A 169 -15.06 1.76 0.70
C SER A 169 -14.76 2.79 -0.39
N LEU A 170 -13.93 2.47 -1.40
CA LEU A 170 -13.54 3.39 -2.47
C LEU A 170 -14.08 2.92 -3.81
N HIS A 171 -15.08 3.60 -4.37
CA HIS A 171 -15.75 3.17 -5.59
C HIS A 171 -15.05 3.73 -6.84
N SER A 172 -15.08 5.05 -7.00
CA SER A 172 -14.50 5.78 -8.14
C SER A 172 -14.04 7.18 -7.72
N ILE A 173 -13.37 7.87 -8.62
CA ILE A 173 -13.10 9.31 -8.47
C ILE A 173 -14.29 10.04 -9.09
N GLY A 174 -14.93 10.92 -8.32
CA GLY A 174 -16.04 11.75 -8.76
C GLY A 174 -15.62 12.84 -9.75
N LEU A 175 -16.60 13.52 -10.33
CA LEU A 175 -16.38 14.64 -11.27
C LEU A 175 -15.66 15.83 -10.62
N ASP A 176 -15.71 15.92 -9.30
CA ASP A 176 -15.06 16.95 -8.48
C ASP A 176 -13.65 16.55 -8.02
N GLU A 177 -13.10 15.47 -8.59
CA GLU A 177 -11.78 14.90 -8.27
C GLU A 177 -11.65 14.41 -6.82
N ALA A 178 -12.77 14.11 -6.15
CA ALA A 178 -12.81 13.50 -4.83
C ALA A 178 -13.09 11.99 -4.91
N TRP A 179 -12.71 11.23 -3.89
CA TRP A 179 -13.17 9.84 -3.79
C TRP A 179 -14.69 9.79 -3.57
N ASP A 180 -15.35 8.89 -4.29
CA ASP A 180 -16.69 8.42 -3.95
C ASP A 180 -16.58 7.30 -2.91
N VAL A 181 -17.14 7.54 -1.73
CA VAL A 181 -16.86 6.77 -0.51
C VAL A 181 -18.15 6.28 0.13
N CYS A 182 -18.28 4.96 0.27
CA CYS A 182 -19.21 4.37 1.22
C CYS A 182 -18.56 4.32 2.61
N LYS A 183 -19.05 5.15 3.55
CA LYS A 183 -18.49 5.23 4.90
C LYS A 183 -18.57 3.86 5.58
N PRO A 184 -17.44 3.26 6.02
CA PRO A 184 -17.47 2.00 6.74
C PRO A 184 -18.15 2.17 8.10
N HIS A 185 -18.91 1.16 8.53
CA HIS A 185 -19.60 1.17 9.82
C HIS A 185 -18.60 1.18 11.00
N GLY A 186 -18.78 2.11 11.95
CA GLY A 186 -17.99 2.20 13.19
C GLY A 186 -17.05 3.41 13.29
N SER A 187 -16.10 3.37 14.25
CA SER A 187 -15.13 4.45 14.47
C SER A 187 -14.10 4.50 13.34
N PHE A 188 -14.27 5.46 12.43
CA PHE A 188 -13.44 5.68 11.25
C PHE A 188 -12.74 7.04 11.34
N SER A 189 -11.41 7.07 11.24
CA SER A 189 -10.63 8.31 11.19
C SER A 189 -9.45 8.15 10.24
N PRO A 190 -9.72 8.25 8.92
CA PRO A 190 -8.73 8.04 7.87
C PRO A 190 -7.47 8.85 8.06
N LEU A 191 -6.35 8.26 7.69
CA LEU A 191 -5.05 8.94 7.69
C LEU A 191 -4.59 9.16 6.25
N LEU A 192 -4.56 10.42 5.83
CA LEU A 192 -3.87 10.85 4.63
C LEU A 192 -2.38 11.07 4.96
N VAL A 193 -1.48 10.44 4.22
CA VAL A 193 -0.04 10.50 4.49
C VAL A 193 0.68 11.17 3.33
N PHE A 194 1.40 12.24 3.64
CA PHE A 194 2.34 12.89 2.74
C PHE A 194 3.77 12.61 3.19
N VAL A 195 4.60 12.16 2.27
CA VAL A 195 6.02 11.93 2.53
C VAL A 195 6.83 12.68 1.50
N ASN A 196 7.89 13.35 1.93
CA ASN A 196 8.88 13.89 1.02
C ASN A 196 9.95 12.81 0.74
N SER A 197 9.96 12.24 -0.47
CA SER A 197 10.89 11.16 -0.82
C SER A 197 12.37 11.53 -0.74
N LYS A 198 12.71 12.82 -0.89
CA LYS A 198 14.10 13.34 -0.87
C LYS A 198 14.60 13.72 0.52
N SER A 199 13.74 13.73 1.53
CA SER A 199 14.11 14.12 2.89
C SER A 199 14.94 13.06 3.64
N GLY A 200 15.90 13.54 4.43
CA GLY A 200 16.69 12.78 5.40
C GLY A 200 17.43 11.60 4.77
N ASP A 201 18.47 11.88 3.98
CA ASP A 201 19.34 10.87 3.33
C ASP A 201 18.57 9.74 2.61
N ASN A 202 17.61 10.11 1.75
CA ASN A 202 16.74 9.19 1.01
C ASN A 202 15.93 8.20 1.85
N GLN A 203 15.79 8.43 3.16
CA GLN A 203 14.93 7.60 4.03
C GLN A 203 13.45 7.81 3.72
N GLY A 204 13.06 8.94 3.10
CA GLY A 204 11.70 9.23 2.63
C GLY A 204 11.11 8.11 1.76
N VAL A 205 11.91 7.54 0.85
CA VAL A 205 11.49 6.40 0.01
C VAL A 205 11.16 5.16 0.87
N LYS A 206 11.93 4.91 1.94
CA LYS A 206 11.63 3.78 2.85
C LYS A 206 10.33 4.01 3.63
N PHE A 207 10.06 5.25 4.05
CA PHE A 207 8.79 5.62 4.69
C PHE A 207 7.61 5.46 3.74
N LEU A 208 7.69 5.96 2.50
CA LEU A 208 6.67 5.78 1.47
C LEU A 208 6.30 4.31 1.30
N ARG A 209 7.31 3.46 1.08
CA ARG A 209 7.13 2.00 0.96
C ARG A 209 6.43 1.43 2.19
N ARG A 210 6.87 1.81 3.39
CA ARG A 210 6.31 1.29 4.64
C ARG A 210 4.86 1.71 4.84
N PHE A 211 4.50 2.96 4.56
CA PHE A 211 3.12 3.42 4.64
C PHE A 211 2.24 2.73 3.60
N LYS A 212 2.68 2.58 2.34
CA LYS A 212 1.93 1.83 1.30
C LYS A 212 1.70 0.36 1.67
N GLN A 213 2.61 -0.25 2.43
CA GLN A 213 2.41 -1.61 2.97
C GLN A 213 1.38 -1.65 4.10
N LEU A 214 1.37 -0.64 4.98
CA LEU A 214 0.55 -0.59 6.19
C LEU A 214 -0.87 -0.06 5.95
N LEU A 215 -1.03 0.92 5.07
CA LEU A 215 -2.29 1.59 4.72
C LEU A 215 -2.70 1.21 3.29
N ASN A 216 -3.83 1.72 2.83
CA ASN A 216 -4.17 1.64 1.41
C ASN A 216 -3.23 2.60 0.62
N PRO A 217 -2.57 2.14 -0.46
CA PRO A 217 -1.74 3.00 -1.30
C PRO A 217 -2.43 4.28 -1.78
N ALA A 218 -3.76 4.27 -1.93
CA ALA A 218 -4.57 5.45 -2.28
C ALA A 218 -4.56 6.56 -1.21
N GLN A 219 -3.95 6.33 -0.04
CA GLN A 219 -3.82 7.30 1.04
C GLN A 219 -2.39 7.84 1.22
N VAL A 220 -1.43 7.42 0.39
CA VAL A 220 0.00 7.67 0.61
C VAL A 220 0.62 8.32 -0.61
N PHE A 221 0.94 9.61 -0.47
CA PHE A 221 1.40 10.46 -1.57
C PHE A 221 2.84 10.93 -1.36
N ASP A 222 3.61 10.96 -2.44
CA ASP A 222 4.93 11.59 -2.46
C ASP A 222 4.78 13.06 -2.85
N LEU A 223 5.21 13.94 -1.95
CA LEU A 223 5.15 15.39 -2.15
C LEU A 223 6.04 15.83 -3.31
N ILE A 224 7.14 15.14 -3.57
CA ILE A 224 8.08 15.54 -4.60
C ILE A 224 7.55 15.20 -6.00
N SER A 225 6.86 14.07 -6.16
CA SER A 225 6.38 13.64 -7.46
C SER A 225 4.99 14.18 -7.81
N SER A 226 4.09 14.29 -6.83
CA SER A 226 2.67 14.60 -7.05
C SER A 226 2.16 15.85 -6.34
N GLY A 227 2.98 16.44 -5.47
CA GLY A 227 2.55 17.54 -4.60
C GLY A 227 1.43 17.14 -3.62
N PRO A 228 0.92 18.11 -2.84
CA PRO A 228 -0.15 17.87 -1.87
C PRO A 228 -1.56 17.89 -2.47
N GLY A 229 -1.77 18.62 -3.58
CA GLY A 229 -3.10 18.95 -4.09
C GLY A 229 -3.96 17.75 -4.50
N LEU A 230 -3.37 16.71 -5.12
CA LEU A 230 -4.13 15.51 -5.49
C LEU A 230 -4.67 14.78 -4.27
N GLY A 231 -3.82 14.50 -3.28
CA GLY A 231 -4.22 13.78 -2.07
C GLY A 231 -5.29 14.55 -1.28
N LEU A 232 -5.20 15.88 -1.23
CA LEU A 232 -6.19 16.72 -0.55
C LEU A 232 -7.54 16.73 -1.25
N ARG A 233 -7.57 16.89 -2.59
CA ARG A 233 -8.81 16.83 -3.39
C ARG A 233 -9.51 15.48 -3.23
N LEU A 234 -8.75 14.38 -3.38
CA LEU A 234 -9.26 13.02 -3.21
C LEU A 234 -9.90 12.80 -1.83
N PHE A 235 -9.36 13.43 -0.78
CA PHE A 235 -9.83 13.24 0.59
C PHE A 235 -10.92 14.23 1.04
N ARG A 236 -11.40 15.11 0.16
CA ARG A 236 -12.31 16.21 0.53
C ARG A 236 -13.62 15.76 1.18
N HIS A 237 -14.16 14.60 0.79
CA HIS A 237 -15.41 14.06 1.33
C HIS A 237 -15.24 13.21 2.59
N PHE A 238 -14.01 12.99 3.06
CA PHE A 238 -13.79 12.36 4.35
C PHE A 238 -13.91 13.41 5.44
N ASP A 239 -14.90 13.29 6.31
CA ASP A 239 -15.05 14.14 7.50
C ASP A 239 -15.49 13.30 8.71
N PRO A 240 -14.71 13.24 9.80
CA PRO A 240 -13.37 13.83 9.98
C PRO A 240 -12.23 12.92 9.46
N PHE A 241 -11.12 13.52 9.04
CA PHE A 241 -9.88 12.80 8.75
C PHE A 241 -8.63 13.48 9.33
N ARG A 242 -7.51 12.75 9.31
CA ARG A 242 -6.20 13.16 9.82
C ARG A 242 -5.19 13.20 8.70
N ILE A 243 -4.27 14.16 8.77
CA ILE A 243 -3.13 14.25 7.87
C ILE A 243 -1.85 13.98 8.65
N LEU A 244 -0.97 13.12 8.12
CA LEU A 244 0.39 12.92 8.61
C LEU A 244 1.39 13.39 7.56
N ILE A 245 2.25 14.33 7.93
CA ILE A 245 3.32 14.84 7.06
C ILE A 245 4.67 14.35 7.61
N CYS A 246 5.39 13.55 6.82
CA CYS A 246 6.74 13.06 7.11
C CYS A 246 7.75 13.83 6.25
N SER A 247 8.04 15.07 6.65
CA SER A 247 8.99 15.96 5.98
C SER A 247 9.51 17.05 6.92
N GLY A 248 10.42 17.90 6.44
CA GLY A 248 10.86 19.12 7.13
C GLY A 248 9.85 20.27 7.04
N ASP A 249 10.15 21.39 7.72
CA ASP A 249 9.24 22.52 7.91
C ASP A 249 8.72 23.14 6.61
N GLY A 250 9.58 23.28 5.60
CA GLY A 250 9.17 23.85 4.30
C GLY A 250 8.09 23.04 3.60
N SER A 251 8.16 21.70 3.64
CA SER A 251 7.12 20.85 3.08
C SER A 251 5.84 20.85 3.91
N VAL A 252 5.96 21.00 5.24
CA VAL A 252 4.78 21.16 6.11
C VAL A 252 4.05 22.46 5.74
N GLY A 253 4.79 23.57 5.61
CA GLY A 253 4.25 24.85 5.16
C GLY A 253 3.57 24.76 3.79
N TRP A 254 4.16 24.02 2.85
CA TRP A 254 3.56 23.79 1.53
C TRP A 254 2.20 23.07 1.61
N VAL A 255 2.12 21.98 2.38
CA VAL A 255 0.86 21.25 2.57
C VAL A 255 -0.19 22.13 3.26
N LEU A 256 0.21 22.91 4.28
CA LEU A 256 -0.69 23.81 4.99
C LEU A 256 -1.23 24.93 4.09
N SER A 257 -0.38 25.52 3.25
CA SER A 257 -0.79 26.54 2.28
C SER A 257 -1.79 25.97 1.27
N GLU A 258 -1.63 24.72 0.84
CA GLU A 258 -2.58 24.07 -0.06
C GLU A 258 -3.90 23.75 0.64
N ILE A 259 -3.88 23.33 1.91
CA ILE A 259 -5.09 23.14 2.72
C ILE A 259 -5.87 24.45 2.85
N ASP A 260 -5.17 25.56 3.11
CA ASP A 260 -5.76 26.89 3.23
C ASP A 260 -6.35 27.33 1.87
N HIS A 261 -5.66 27.08 0.75
CA HIS A 261 -6.17 27.36 -0.60
C HIS A 261 -7.45 26.56 -0.93
N LEU A 262 -7.54 25.30 -0.48
CA LEU A 262 -8.70 24.44 -0.69
C LEU A 262 -9.81 24.63 0.36
N ASN A 263 -9.65 25.55 1.31
CA ASN A 263 -10.60 25.84 2.40
C ASN A 263 -11.05 24.60 3.19
N MET A 264 -10.13 23.67 3.50
CA MET A 264 -10.46 22.41 4.18
C MET A 264 -10.29 22.52 5.72
N GLN A 265 -11.26 22.01 6.49
CA GLN A 265 -11.14 21.89 7.96
C GLN A 265 -10.63 20.50 8.36
N VAL A 266 -9.36 20.39 8.73
CA VAL A 266 -8.69 19.08 8.94
C VAL A 266 -7.77 19.07 10.15
N SER A 267 -7.53 17.88 10.72
CA SER A 267 -6.60 17.71 11.83
C SER A 267 -5.21 17.25 11.36
N VAL A 268 -4.20 18.11 11.51
CA VAL A 268 -2.84 17.90 10.96
C VAL A 268 -1.87 17.43 12.05
N HIS A 269 -1.15 16.35 11.77
CA HIS A 269 -0.11 15.80 12.62
C HIS A 269 1.23 15.83 11.87
N THR A 270 2.28 16.35 12.52
CA THR A 270 3.61 16.41 11.92
C THR A 270 4.55 15.45 12.63
N ARG A 271 5.43 14.82 11.85
CA ARG A 271 6.48 13.96 12.42
C ARG A 271 7.82 14.28 11.77
N TYR A 272 8.71 14.87 12.57
CA TYR A 272 10.11 15.11 12.23
C TYR A 272 10.94 13.84 12.53
N GLN A 273 11.96 13.56 11.72
CA GLN A 273 12.87 12.45 12.00
C GLN A 273 13.54 12.66 13.38
N GLY A 274 13.48 11.64 14.24
CA GLY A 274 14.11 11.66 15.57
C GLY A 274 13.32 12.33 16.70
N ALA A 275 12.14 12.93 16.43
CA ALA A 275 11.32 13.60 17.44
C ALA A 275 9.95 12.91 17.65
N PRO A 276 9.34 13.01 18.85
CA PRO A 276 7.96 12.57 19.08
C PRO A 276 6.98 13.35 18.19
N CYS A 277 5.86 12.71 17.83
CA CYS A 277 4.83 13.29 16.98
C CYS A 277 4.24 14.56 17.65
N ARG A 278 4.30 15.70 16.95
CA ARG A 278 3.66 16.94 17.41
C ARG A 278 2.26 17.00 16.81
N LYS A 279 1.26 17.15 17.68
CA LYS A 279 -0.13 17.40 17.28
C LYS A 279 -0.31 18.90 17.15
N MET A 280 -0.49 19.40 15.92
CA MET A 280 -0.97 20.76 15.71
C MET A 280 -2.49 20.71 15.63
N ARG A 281 -3.15 21.07 16.74
CA ARG A 281 -4.56 21.46 16.69
C ARG A 281 -4.59 22.95 16.42
N ARG A 282 -5.25 23.39 15.34
CA ARG A 282 -5.70 24.78 15.25
C ARG A 282 -6.77 24.95 16.33
N SER A 283 -6.50 25.81 17.31
CA SER A 283 -7.53 26.47 18.10
C SER A 283 -8.16 27.53 17.18
N ASN A 284 -9.49 27.68 17.24
CA ASN A 284 -10.14 28.87 16.70
C ASN A 284 -9.50 30.14 17.29
#